data_AF-A0A956L9V5-F1
#
_entry.id   AF-A0A956L9V5-F1
#
_cell.length_a   1.000
_cell.length_b   1.000
_cell.length_c   1.000
_cell.angle_alpha   90.00
_cell.angle_beta   90.00
_cell.angle_gamma   90.00
#
_symmetry.space_group_name_H-M   'P 1'
#
loop_
_entity.id
_entity.type
_entity.pdbx_description
1 polymer ?
#
loop_
_entity_poly.entity_id
_entity_poly.type
_entity_poly.pdbx_seq_one_letter_code
_entity_poly.pdbx_strand_id
1 'polypeptide(L)'
;MTVTETRPDTAAAPEAEAPPEHAPTSRGLPALLGSGDHKVVGRLWIAFSLLYLFVGLGIAVLLGLEDADLGSFDVLGSNTYLQMFSLYRVTAVFLVVIPLFLGLA
;
A
#
# COMPACT_ATOMS: atom_id res chain seq x y z
N MET A 1 -11.73 72.18 -22.69
CA MET A 1 -11.90 71.57 -21.35
C MET A 1 -12.37 70.14 -21.57
N THR A 2 -11.47 69.16 -21.43
CA THR A 2 -11.80 67.74 -21.56
C THR A 2 -12.03 67.16 -20.17
N VAL A 3 -13.27 66.77 -19.88
CA VAL A 3 -13.69 66.15 -18.63
C VAL A 3 -13.24 64.69 -18.66
N THR A 4 -12.32 64.30 -17.78
CA THR A 4 -11.99 62.90 -17.50
C THR A 4 -12.96 62.39 -16.44
N GLU A 5 -14.05 61.74 -16.84
CA GLU A 5 -14.86 60.98 -15.89
C GLU A 5 -14.07 59.73 -15.46
N THR A 6 -13.55 59.76 -14.24
CA THR A 6 -13.03 58.57 -13.56
C THR A 6 -14.23 57.75 -13.11
N ARG A 7 -14.50 56.64 -13.80
CA ARG A 7 -15.48 55.63 -13.37
C ARG A 7 -15.13 55.23 -11.92
N PRO A 8 -16.07 55.24 -10.97
CA PRO A 8 -15.76 54.73 -9.65
C PRO A 8 -15.42 53.25 -9.81
N ASP A 9 -14.26 52.85 -9.31
CA ASP A 9 -13.94 51.44 -9.10
C ASP A 9 -15.07 50.87 -8.25
N THR A 10 -15.98 50.14 -8.89
CA THR A 10 -16.91 49.26 -8.20
C THR A 10 -16.04 48.37 -7.35
N ALA A 11 -15.96 48.66 -6.05
CA ALA A 11 -15.28 47.83 -5.08
C ALA A 11 -15.70 46.39 -5.37
N ALA A 12 -14.72 45.57 -5.77
CA ALA A 12 -14.94 44.16 -6.03
C ALA A 12 -15.72 43.62 -4.83
N ALA A 13 -16.98 43.24 -5.06
CA ALA A 13 -17.74 42.51 -4.06
C ALA A 13 -16.85 41.34 -3.63
N PRO A 14 -16.76 41.02 -2.33
CA PRO A 14 -15.98 39.86 -1.90
C PRO A 14 -16.51 38.68 -2.69
N GLU A 15 -15.66 38.16 -3.57
CA GLU A 15 -15.97 37.02 -4.40
C GLU A 15 -16.30 35.90 -3.42
N ALA A 16 -17.59 35.60 -3.30
CA ALA A 16 -18.06 34.59 -2.39
C ALA A 16 -17.38 33.29 -2.82
N GLU A 17 -16.42 32.85 -2.01
CA GLU A 17 -15.65 31.64 -2.21
C GLU A 17 -16.65 30.51 -2.48
N ALA A 18 -16.69 30.05 -3.73
CA ALA A 18 -17.61 29.01 -4.14
C ALA A 18 -17.39 27.82 -3.20
N PRO A 19 -18.45 27.24 -2.60
CA PRO A 19 -18.31 26.05 -1.78
C PRO A 19 -17.44 25.03 -2.52
N PRO A 20 -16.41 24.46 -1.86
CA PRO A 20 -15.49 23.55 -2.52
C PRO A 20 -16.32 22.45 -3.17
N GLU A 21 -16.20 22.30 -4.49
CA GLU A 21 -16.84 21.22 -5.21
C GLU A 21 -16.45 19.93 -4.50
N HIS A 22 -17.43 19.25 -3.91
CA HIS A 22 -17.22 17.95 -3.29
C HIS A 22 -16.79 17.00 -4.39
N ALA A 23 -15.47 16.81 -4.53
CA ALA A 23 -14.91 15.79 -5.39
C ALA A 23 -15.65 14.48 -5.09
N PRO A 24 -16.13 13.76 -6.13
CA PRO A 24 -16.87 12.54 -5.91
C PRO A 24 -16.01 11.63 -5.02
N THR A 25 -16.49 11.36 -3.81
CA THR A 25 -15.89 10.36 -2.93
C THR A 25 -16.15 9.01 -3.57
N SER A 26 -15.37 8.67 -4.59
CA SER A 26 -15.27 7.29 -5.03
C SER A 26 -14.91 6.48 -3.78
N ARG A 27 -15.74 5.47 -3.49
CA ARG A 27 -15.53 4.53 -2.37
C ARG A 27 -15.32 3.14 -2.96
N GLY A 28 -14.56 2.30 -2.28
CA GLY A 28 -14.27 0.93 -2.72
C GLY A 28 -13.09 0.83 -3.69
N LEU A 29 -13.05 -0.25 -4.49
CA LEU A 29 -11.91 -0.58 -5.37
C LEU A 29 -11.46 0.56 -6.31
N PRO A 30 -12.35 1.34 -6.95
CA PRO A 30 -11.93 2.43 -7.85
C PRO A 30 -11.13 3.51 -7.13
N ALA A 31 -11.43 3.75 -5.86
CA ALA A 31 -10.75 4.73 -5.02
C ALA A 31 -9.47 4.18 -4.36
N LEU A 32 -9.27 2.87 -4.38
CA LEU A 32 -8.03 2.24 -3.88
C LEU A 32 -7.01 2.05 -4.99
N LEU A 33 -7.45 1.59 -6.16
CA LEU A 33 -6.59 1.29 -7.31
C LEU A 33 -6.30 2.51 -8.18
N GLY A 34 -7.22 3.47 -8.22
CA GLY A 34 -7.08 4.72 -8.99
C GLY A 34 -6.67 5.94 -8.17
N SER A 35 -6.36 5.77 -6.88
CA SER A 35 -5.98 6.89 -6.02
C SER A 35 -4.49 7.23 -6.17
N GLY A 36 -4.20 8.53 -6.34
CA GLY A 36 -2.85 9.09 -6.28
C GLY A 36 -2.43 9.53 -4.87
N ASP A 37 -3.25 9.30 -3.84
CA ASP A 37 -2.90 9.65 -2.46
C ASP A 37 -1.89 8.65 -1.89
N HIS A 38 -0.70 9.16 -1.54
CA HIS A 38 0.39 8.38 -0.92
C HIS A 38 -0.05 7.65 0.35
N LYS A 39 -1.03 8.16 1.10
CA LYS A 39 -1.57 7.46 2.29
C LYS A 39 -2.35 6.21 1.92
N VAL A 40 -3.09 6.24 0.83
CA VAL A 40 -3.86 5.08 0.34
C VAL A 40 -2.90 4.03 -0.20
N VAL A 41 -1.92 4.44 -1.00
CA VAL A 41 -0.89 3.57 -1.57
C VAL A 41 -0.02 2.94 -0.46
N GLY A 42 0.43 3.75 0.51
CA GLY A 42 1.23 3.25 1.64
C GLY A 42 0.48 2.22 2.49
N ARG A 43 -0.81 2.48 2.77
CA ARG A 43 -1.66 1.50 3.47
C ARG A 43 -1.86 0.21 2.68
N LEU A 44 -1.92 0.28 1.35
CA LEU A 44 -2.02 -0.90 0.51
C LEU A 44 -0.73 -1.75 0.58
N TRP A 45 0.44 -1.11 0.53
CA TRP A 45 1.73 -1.78 0.72
C TRP A 45 1.85 -2.47 2.08
N ILE A 46 1.44 -1.81 3.16
CA ILE A 46 1.40 -2.41 4.50
C ILE A 46 0.44 -3.60 4.53
N ALA A 47 -0.76 -3.47 3.95
CA ALA A 47 -1.75 -4.55 3.95
C ALA A 47 -1.24 -5.79 3.19
N PHE A 48 -0.61 -5.60 2.03
CA PHE A 48 0.03 -6.68 1.28
C PHE A 48 1.20 -7.30 2.03
N SER A 49 2.03 -6.48 2.69
CA SER A 49 3.13 -6.97 3.54
C SER A 49 2.61 -7.88 4.66
N LEU A 50 1.56 -7.44 5.37
CA LEU A 50 0.95 -8.22 6.44
C LEU A 50 0.31 -9.52 5.92
N LEU A 51 -0.32 -9.48 4.76
CA LEU A 51 -0.84 -10.69 4.12
C LEU A 51 0.28 -11.72 3.87
N TYR A 52 1.38 -11.28 3.26
CA TYR A 52 2.52 -12.15 2.99
C TYR A 52 3.32 -12.54 4.23
N LEU A 53 3.22 -11.79 5.33
CA LEU A 53 3.75 -12.18 6.62
C LEU A 53 3.07 -13.47 7.11
N PHE A 54 1.74 -13.56 7.00
CA PHE A 54 1.02 -14.79 7.37
C PHE A 54 1.35 -15.96 6.44
N VAL A 55 1.50 -15.71 5.13
CA VAL A 55 1.94 -16.74 4.17
C VAL A 55 3.35 -17.24 4.53
N GLY A 56 4.29 -16.32 4.79
CA GLY A 56 5.65 -16.65 5.19
C GLY A 56 5.70 -17.40 6.52
N LEU A 57 4.84 -17.06 7.48
CA LEU A 57 4.70 -17.76 8.75
C LEU A 57 4.23 -19.21 8.54
N GLY A 58 3.26 -19.44 7.66
CA GLY A 58 2.81 -20.79 7.30
C GLY A 58 3.94 -21.65 6.72
N ILE A 59 4.73 -21.08 5.81
CA ILE A 59 5.91 -21.77 5.23
C ILE A 59 6.96 -22.04 6.32
N ALA A 60 7.23 -21.07 7.20
CA ALA A 60 8.19 -21.23 8.28
C ALA A 60 7.79 -22.33 9.28
N VAL A 61 6.51 -22.44 9.59
CA VAL A 61 5.99 -23.52 10.44
C VAL A 61 6.19 -24.87 9.76
N LEU A 62 5.86 -24.98 8.47
CA LEU A 62 6.07 -26.23 7.71
C LEU A 62 7.54 -26.66 7.73
N LEU A 63 8.46 -25.73 7.51
CA LEU A 63 9.89 -26.00 7.58
C LEU A 63 10.35 -26.37 8.99
N GLY A 64 9.85 -25.68 10.01
CA GLY A 64 10.20 -25.93 11.40
C GLY A 64 9.71 -27.29 11.89
N LEU A 65 8.57 -27.79 11.38
CA LEU A 65 8.10 -29.14 11.66
C LEU A 65 9.02 -30.19 11.06
N GLU A 66 9.50 -29.96 9.84
CA GLU A 66 10.43 -30.86 9.16
C GLU A 66 11.82 -30.86 9.83
N ASP A 67 12.30 -29.70 10.29
CA ASP A 67 13.56 -29.60 11.05
C ASP A 67 13.47 -30.23 12.45
N ALA A 68 12.28 -30.28 13.04
CA ALA A 68 12.06 -30.88 14.35
C ALA A 68 12.12 -32.42 14.31
N ASP A 69 11.77 -33.03 13.18
CA ASP A 69 11.89 -34.47 12.96
C ASP A 69 13.22 -34.79 12.24
N LEU A 70 14.28 -34.98 13.02
CA LEU A 70 15.66 -35.20 12.55
C LEU A 70 15.84 -36.52 11.74
N GLY A 71 14.79 -37.33 11.56
CA GLY A 71 14.84 -38.67 10.98
C GLY A 71 14.56 -38.76 9.47
N SER A 72 13.68 -37.91 8.92
CA SER A 72 13.29 -37.98 7.50
C SER A 72 12.55 -36.73 7.02
N PHE A 73 12.67 -36.43 5.73
CA PHE A 73 11.84 -35.42 5.06
C PHE A 73 10.50 -36.05 4.63
N ASP A 74 9.67 -36.46 5.58
CA ASP A 74 8.45 -37.24 5.28
C ASP A 74 7.28 -36.37 4.77
N VAL A 75 7.24 -35.08 5.12
CA VAL A 75 6.13 -34.19 4.74
C VAL A 75 6.43 -33.43 3.45
N LEU A 76 7.64 -32.89 3.32
CA LEU A 76 8.01 -32.05 2.18
C LEU A 76 8.85 -32.82 1.14
N GLY A 77 9.63 -33.80 1.58
CA GLY A 77 10.67 -34.41 0.74
C GLY A 77 11.86 -33.46 0.54
N SER A 78 13.05 -34.03 0.38
CA SER A 78 14.33 -33.29 0.42
C SER A 78 14.45 -32.16 -0.62
N ASN A 79 13.97 -32.38 -1.85
CA ASN A 79 14.03 -31.38 -2.92
C ASN A 79 13.03 -30.22 -2.70
N THR A 80 11.85 -30.52 -2.18
CA THR A 80 10.82 -29.50 -1.89
C THR A 80 11.20 -28.66 -0.69
N TYR A 81 11.84 -29.25 0.32
CA TYR A 81 12.33 -28.51 1.49
C TYR A 81 13.22 -27.34 1.06
N LEU A 82 14.22 -27.58 0.20
CA LEU A 82 15.13 -26.53 -0.28
C LEU A 82 14.40 -25.45 -1.12
N GLN A 83 13.38 -25.85 -1.89
CA GLN A 83 12.55 -24.92 -2.64
C GLN A 83 11.70 -24.05 -1.71
N MET A 84 11.07 -24.65 -0.70
CA MET A 84 10.26 -23.94 0.29
C MET A 84 11.12 -23.03 1.18
N PHE A 85 12.34 -23.44 1.52
CA PHE A 85 13.31 -22.59 2.22
C PHE A 85 13.70 -21.37 1.38
N SER A 86 13.98 -21.58 0.10
CA SER A 86 14.27 -20.49 -0.83
C SER A 86 13.07 -19.54 -0.98
N LEU A 87 11.87 -20.10 -1.12
CA LEU A 87 10.62 -19.35 -1.20
C LEU A 87 10.37 -18.53 0.08
N TYR A 88 10.57 -19.12 1.26
CA TYR A 88 10.45 -18.42 2.54
C TYR A 88 11.33 -17.17 2.59
N ARG A 89 12.60 -17.29 2.19
CA ARG A 89 13.54 -16.15 2.19
C ARG A 89 13.11 -15.06 1.21
N VAL A 90 12.67 -15.45 0.00
CA VAL A 90 12.19 -14.49 -1.00
C VAL A 90 10.94 -13.77 -0.50
N THR A 91 9.96 -14.51 0.04
CA THR A 91 8.74 -13.93 0.62
C THR A 91 9.05 -12.99 1.78
N ALA A 92 9.89 -13.41 2.73
CA ALA A 92 10.25 -12.59 3.88
C ALA A 92 10.90 -11.26 3.48
N VAL A 93 11.87 -11.29 2.56
CA VAL A 93 12.59 -10.06 2.19
C VAL A 93 11.78 -9.20 1.22
N PHE A 94 11.32 -9.79 0.11
CA PHE A 94 10.76 -9.02 -1.00
C PHE A 94 9.27 -8.74 -0.88
N LEU A 95 8.53 -9.59 -0.15
CA LEU A 95 7.07 -9.45 -0.05
C LEU A 95 6.62 -8.96 1.33
N VAL A 96 7.46 -9.08 2.37
CA VAL A 96 7.18 -8.55 3.71
C VAL A 96 8.02 -7.32 3.99
N VAL A 97 9.35 -7.47 4.11
CA VAL A 97 10.24 -6.39 4.60
C VAL A 97 10.22 -5.18 3.68
N ILE A 98 10.51 -5.35 2.38
CA ILE A 98 10.57 -4.22 1.43
C ILE A 98 9.21 -3.50 1.34
N PRO A 99 8.08 -4.18 1.08
CA PRO A 99 6.74 -3.59 1.09
C PRO A 99 6.39 -2.84 2.37
N LEU A 100 6.77 -3.36 3.53
CA LEU A 100 6.47 -2.73 4.81
C LEU A 100 7.16 -1.36 4.92
N PHE A 101 8.44 -1.30 4.55
CA PHE A 101 9.19 -0.05 4.54
C PHE A 101 8.69 0.93 3.47
N LEU A 102 8.34 0.43 2.28
CA LEU A 102 7.73 1.25 1.22
C LEU A 102 6.39 1.85 1.66
N GLY A 103 5.60 1.13 2.45
CA GLY A 103 4.33 1.64 2.95
C GLY A 103 4.44 2.63 4.11
N LEU A 104 5.59 2.71 4.76
CA LEU A 104 5.89 3.65 5.85
C LEU A 104 6.50 4.98 5.36
N ALA A 105 7.11 4.98 4.18
CA ALA A 105 7.78 6.14 3.57
C ALA A 105 6.77 7.14 2.97
#